data_AF-A0A8T6NGY6-F1
#
_entry.id   AF-A0A8T6NGY6-F1
#
_cell.length_a   1.000
_cell.length_b   1.000
_cell.length_c   1.000
_cell.angle_alpha   90.00
_cell.angle_beta   90.00
_cell.angle_gamma   90.00
#
_symmetry.space_group_name_H-M   'P 1'
#
loop_
_entity.id
_entity.type
_entity.pdbx_description
1 polymer ?
#
loop_
_entity_poly.entity_id
_entity_poly.type
_entity_poly.pdbx_seq_one_letter_code
_entity_poly.pdbx_strand_id
1 'polypeptide(L)'
;MEVGNAFGGPIYIAIEPGSTLGDFQVNFSNAVEAPMFVLGETSDFEWIYSESDNPAPWAELVSDNFIMTVPSHEIRDLSNPTDLMDWWDIALEMEHELYGYLPWPRVERAVFDAQISAGWMHSGYPFMAHDLSVAGVVNVSYMSENGDWGMFHELGHNHQWMPSTLPGTTETGCNFASVYLMEDLVGIEGHNAVDPAQRANRMRGYFDDGSNIANWSVWTALDTYLIIKEEWGWDPITQALTVYYTLPAAEVPSTGDEEFNAWVLHLSNATGYNLAPYHAAWGFPLTQNTHDSLTHLPIWVDDPLRGEYFTYQAILRNLGVNNTTSSSSTFNWETYDNGTNTSLTIYYGPTDMGNQSWVWANSAPLGDSAVGWSDYEITGLSSDSTYYARIKASNENGDTWFGPINWTTSSN
;
A
#
# COMPACT_ATOMS: atom_id res chain seq x y z
N MET A 1 7.66 31.74 37.27
CA MET A 1 8.91 31.12 36.79
C MET A 1 9.69 32.19 36.06
N GLU A 2 11.02 32.20 36.16
CA GLU A 2 11.88 33.06 35.34
C GLU A 2 12.70 32.15 34.43
N VAL A 3 12.72 32.46 33.13
CA VAL A 3 13.45 31.71 32.11
C VAL A 3 14.28 32.68 31.28
N GLY A 4 15.43 32.23 30.79
CA GLY A 4 16.30 33.04 29.95
C GLY A 4 17.05 32.16 28.96
N ASN A 5 17.12 32.60 27.71
CA ASN A 5 17.85 31.95 26.63
C ASN A 5 18.80 32.99 25.99
N ALA A 6 20.08 32.65 25.87
CA ALA A 6 21.09 33.56 25.31
C ALA A 6 20.90 33.85 23.81
N PHE A 7 20.18 32.99 23.10
CA PHE A 7 19.87 33.11 21.68
C PHE A 7 18.47 33.67 21.41
N GLY A 8 17.61 33.72 22.43
CA GLY A 8 16.17 33.90 22.25
C GLY A 8 15.51 32.68 21.62
N GLY A 9 14.28 32.84 21.16
CA GLY A 9 13.51 31.82 20.46
C GLY A 9 12.01 31.86 20.79
N PRO A 10 11.17 31.20 19.97
CA PRO A 10 9.76 31.02 20.29
C PRO A 10 9.56 30.35 21.66
N ILE A 11 8.50 30.75 22.36
CA ILE A 11 8.15 30.21 23.68
C ILE A 11 6.97 29.26 23.52
N TYR A 12 7.22 27.98 23.78
CA TYR A 12 6.19 26.94 23.73
C TYR A 12 5.78 26.48 25.12
N ILE A 13 4.49 26.21 25.30
CA ILE A 13 3.97 25.50 26.48
C ILE A 13 3.80 24.04 26.08
N ALA A 14 4.70 23.18 26.56
CA ALA A 14 4.61 21.74 26.32
C ALA A 14 3.67 21.09 27.34
N ILE A 15 2.61 20.46 26.86
CA ILE A 15 1.65 19.71 27.67
C ILE A 15 1.83 18.22 27.32
N GLU A 16 2.03 17.39 28.33
CA GLU A 16 2.20 15.95 28.13
C GLU A 16 0.90 15.32 27.59
N PRO A 17 1.00 14.34 26.66
CA PRO A 17 -0.16 13.57 26.20
C PRO A 17 -0.93 12.96 27.36
N GLY A 18 -2.27 13.06 27.33
CA GLY A 18 -3.14 12.55 28.40
C GLY A 18 -3.20 13.42 29.67
N SER A 19 -2.60 14.62 29.64
CA SER A 19 -2.69 15.59 30.73
C SER A 19 -4.14 15.92 31.09
N THR A 20 -4.41 16.06 32.40
CA THR A 20 -5.70 16.48 32.95
C THR A 20 -5.68 17.94 33.41
N LEU A 21 -4.74 18.75 32.90
CA LEU A 21 -4.50 20.11 33.37
C LEU A 21 -5.70 21.05 33.15
N GLY A 22 -6.55 20.74 32.16
CA GLY A 22 -7.69 21.58 31.76
C GLY A 22 -7.23 22.93 31.22
N ASP A 23 -8.15 23.89 31.16
CA ASP A 23 -7.84 25.26 30.74
C ASP A 23 -7.06 25.98 31.85
N PHE A 24 -5.99 26.68 31.48
CA PHE A 24 -5.21 27.49 32.39
C PHE A 24 -4.70 28.74 31.67
N GLN A 25 -4.47 29.80 32.46
CA GLN A 25 -3.95 31.05 31.96
C GLN A 25 -2.46 31.16 32.25
N VAL A 26 -1.68 31.55 31.23
CA VAL A 26 -0.27 31.90 31.36
C VAL A 26 -0.10 33.35 30.93
N ASN A 27 0.62 34.13 31.73
CA ASN A 27 0.95 35.52 31.40
C ASN A 27 2.47 35.61 31.18
N PHE A 28 2.87 36.13 30.02
CA PHE A 28 4.26 36.40 29.69
C PHE A 28 4.59 37.88 29.96
N SER A 29 5.79 38.15 30.45
CA SER A 29 6.30 39.52 30.65
C SER A 29 7.73 39.59 30.17
N ASN A 30 8.14 40.72 29.60
CA ASN A 30 9.43 40.90 28.94
C ASN A 30 9.67 39.93 27.76
N ALA A 31 8.60 39.52 27.08
CA ALA A 31 8.67 38.78 25.82
C ALA A 31 8.54 39.74 24.62
N VAL A 32 8.96 39.27 23.45
CA VAL A 32 8.83 39.98 22.17
C VAL A 32 7.74 39.27 21.38
N GLU A 33 6.75 40.02 20.88
CA GLU A 33 5.67 39.46 20.07
C GLU A 33 6.20 38.98 18.71
N ALA A 34 5.75 37.81 18.30
CA ALA A 34 6.05 37.20 17.02
C ALA A 34 4.86 37.36 16.07
N PRO A 35 5.08 37.48 14.75
CA PRO A 35 3.98 37.39 13.81
C PRO A 35 3.31 36.03 13.95
N MET A 36 2.01 36.03 14.23
CA MET A 36 1.24 34.81 14.43
C MET A 36 -0.11 34.97 13.73
N PHE A 37 -0.42 34.02 12.85
CA PHE A 37 -1.74 33.89 12.27
C PHE A 37 -2.36 32.61 12.80
N VAL A 38 -3.58 32.71 13.33
CA VAL A 38 -4.37 31.54 13.76
C VAL A 38 -5.66 31.53 12.95
N LEU A 39 -5.85 30.48 12.15
CA LEU A 39 -7.03 30.29 11.31
C LEU A 39 -8.30 30.34 12.18
N GLY A 40 -9.28 31.15 11.76
CA GLY A 40 -10.53 31.35 12.49
C GLY A 40 -10.46 32.33 13.67
N GLU A 41 -9.26 32.73 14.13
CA GLU A 41 -9.09 33.73 15.20
C GLU A 41 -8.51 35.05 14.67
N THR A 42 -7.48 34.99 13.83
CA THR A 42 -6.84 36.15 13.21
C THR A 42 -7.45 36.37 11.82
N SER A 43 -7.99 37.55 11.54
CA SER A 43 -8.44 37.87 10.19
C SER A 43 -7.27 38.26 9.27
N ASP A 44 -7.40 38.07 7.95
CA ASP A 44 -6.41 38.56 6.98
C ASP A 44 -6.15 40.07 7.13
N PHE A 45 -7.17 40.84 7.51
CA PHE A 45 -7.02 42.27 7.77
C PHE A 45 -6.12 42.53 8.99
N GLU A 46 -6.34 41.84 10.11
CA GLU A 46 -5.48 41.96 11.30
C GLU A 46 -4.06 41.48 11.00
N TRP A 47 -3.91 40.41 10.21
CA TRP A 47 -2.62 39.96 9.74
C TRP A 47 -1.87 41.05 8.97
N ILE A 48 -2.46 41.59 7.90
CA ILE A 48 -1.82 42.55 7.00
C ILE A 48 -1.48 43.88 7.69
N TYR A 49 -2.31 44.34 8.62
CA TYR A 49 -2.19 45.68 9.21
C TYR A 49 -1.70 45.70 10.66
N SER A 50 -1.41 44.55 11.28
CA SER A 50 -0.94 44.45 12.66
C SER A 50 0.00 43.26 12.89
N GLU A 51 -0.49 42.03 12.75
CA GLU A 51 0.25 40.85 13.23
C GLU A 51 1.52 40.57 12.43
N SER A 52 1.51 40.78 11.11
CA SER A 52 2.67 40.55 10.25
C SER A 52 3.85 41.48 10.56
N ASP A 53 3.61 42.63 11.20
CA ASP A 53 4.60 43.64 11.56
C ASP A 53 5.28 43.38 12.92
N ASN A 54 4.83 42.37 13.67
CA ASN A 54 5.43 42.01 14.96
C ASN A 54 6.95 41.73 14.82
N PRO A 55 7.79 42.15 15.79
CA PRO A 55 9.22 42.30 15.58
C PRO A 55 10.06 41.03 15.73
N ALA A 56 9.50 39.90 16.17
CA ALA A 56 10.28 38.65 16.28
C ALA A 56 10.81 38.20 14.90
N PRO A 57 11.94 37.44 14.87
CA PRO A 57 12.52 36.94 13.62
C PRO A 57 11.85 35.68 13.07
N TRP A 58 10.98 35.05 13.87
CA TRP A 58 10.24 33.84 13.54
C TRP A 58 8.75 34.12 13.63
N ALA A 59 7.96 33.50 12.76
CA ALA A 59 6.52 33.60 12.72
C ALA A 59 5.87 32.21 12.73
N GLU A 60 4.61 32.14 13.16
CA GLU A 60 3.80 30.93 13.11
C GLU A 60 2.49 31.16 12.33
N LEU A 61 2.21 30.27 11.38
CA LEU A 61 0.90 30.12 10.77
C LEU A 61 0.27 28.84 11.35
N VAL A 62 -0.91 28.98 11.96
CA VAL A 62 -1.55 27.93 12.76
C VAL A 62 -2.94 27.67 12.23
N SER A 63 -3.27 26.40 12.07
CA SER A 63 -4.60 25.88 11.77
C SER A 63 -4.93 24.68 12.67
N ASP A 64 -6.07 24.03 12.42
CA ASP A 64 -6.50 22.88 13.25
C ASP A 64 -5.61 21.65 13.02
N ASN A 65 -5.11 21.47 11.78
CA ASN A 65 -4.32 20.30 11.40
C ASN A 65 -2.83 20.60 11.16
N PHE A 66 -2.43 21.87 10.96
CA PHE A 66 -1.04 22.20 10.65
C PHE A 66 -0.50 23.48 11.29
N ILE A 67 0.76 23.43 11.74
CA ILE A 67 1.52 24.59 12.23
C ILE A 67 2.80 24.74 11.42
N MET A 68 2.99 25.90 10.80
CA MET A 68 4.24 26.25 10.12
C MET A 68 5.00 27.33 10.89
N THR A 69 6.22 27.02 11.29
CA THR A 69 7.17 27.99 11.83
C THR A 69 8.18 28.40 10.75
N VAL A 70 8.19 29.68 10.38
CA VAL A 70 9.01 30.21 9.27
C VAL A 70 9.74 31.49 9.68
N PRO A 71 10.85 31.86 9.02
CA PRO A 71 11.47 33.17 9.23
C PRO A 71 10.47 34.28 8.87
N SER A 72 10.21 35.20 9.80
CA SER A 72 9.12 36.18 9.62
C SER A 72 9.25 37.00 8.34
N HIS A 73 10.49 37.29 7.91
CA HIS A 73 10.76 38.09 6.72
C HIS A 73 10.25 37.47 5.41
N GLU A 74 10.04 36.16 5.37
CA GLU A 74 9.50 35.45 4.20
C GLU A 74 7.98 35.63 4.05
N ILE A 75 7.27 35.94 5.15
CA ILE A 75 5.80 35.96 5.17
C ILE A 75 5.16 37.29 5.55
N ARG A 76 5.95 38.36 5.80
CA ARG A 76 5.36 39.68 6.16
C ARG A 76 4.42 40.20 5.07
N ASP A 77 4.73 39.89 3.82
CA ASP A 77 3.94 40.31 2.65
C ASP A 77 2.86 39.29 2.25
N LEU A 78 2.64 38.22 3.03
CA LEU A 78 1.58 37.25 2.80
C LEU A 78 0.21 37.92 2.93
N SER A 79 -0.57 37.90 1.86
CA SER A 79 -1.81 38.70 1.74
C SER A 79 -3.10 37.91 1.96
N ASN A 80 -3.04 36.58 1.98
CA ASN A 80 -4.20 35.71 2.22
C ASN A 80 -3.78 34.46 3.01
N PRO A 81 -3.40 34.61 4.28
CA PRO A 81 -3.06 33.49 5.13
C PRO A 81 -4.24 32.55 5.41
N THR A 82 -5.50 33.04 5.37
CA THR A 82 -6.69 32.20 5.52
C THR A 82 -6.75 31.11 4.44
N ASP A 83 -6.71 31.50 3.16
CA ASP A 83 -6.79 30.55 2.03
C ASP A 83 -5.60 29.56 2.01
N LEU A 84 -4.41 30.04 2.40
CA LEU A 84 -3.24 29.18 2.54
C LEU A 84 -3.44 28.10 3.62
N MET A 85 -3.90 28.49 4.81
CA MET A 85 -4.04 27.56 5.92
C MET A 85 -5.26 26.65 5.76
N ASP A 86 -6.35 27.13 5.14
CA ASP A 86 -7.47 26.28 4.72
C ASP A 86 -7.00 25.18 3.74
N TRP A 87 -6.15 25.54 2.77
CA TRP A 87 -5.61 24.56 1.81
C TRP A 87 -4.71 23.51 2.49
N TRP A 88 -3.85 23.93 3.42
CA TRP A 88 -3.03 22.99 4.19
C TRP A 88 -3.85 22.11 5.14
N ASP A 89 -4.91 22.64 5.76
CA ASP A 89 -5.83 21.83 6.56
C ASP A 89 -6.47 20.72 5.72
N ILE A 90 -6.93 21.03 4.52
CA ILE A 90 -7.47 20.03 3.58
C ILE A 90 -6.41 18.97 3.25
N ALA A 91 -5.17 19.38 2.97
CA ALA A 91 -4.08 18.45 2.65
C ALA A 91 -3.81 17.47 3.82
N LEU A 92 -3.72 17.97 5.05
CA LEU A 92 -3.47 17.13 6.22
C LEU A 92 -4.68 16.25 6.56
N GLU A 93 -5.91 16.74 6.41
CA GLU A 93 -7.12 15.92 6.56
C GLU A 93 -7.13 14.74 5.59
N MET A 94 -6.77 14.98 4.32
CA MET A 94 -6.64 13.94 3.32
C MET A 94 -5.56 12.90 3.70
N GLU A 95 -4.42 13.31 4.25
CA GLU A 95 -3.42 12.37 4.76
C GLU A 95 -3.94 11.58 5.98
N HIS A 96 -4.57 12.24 6.95
CA HIS A 96 -5.16 11.57 8.12
C HIS A 96 -6.18 10.49 7.70
N GLU A 97 -7.03 10.81 6.72
CA GLU A 97 -8.02 9.89 6.15
C GLU A 97 -7.36 8.72 5.41
N LEU A 98 -6.36 9.01 4.58
CA LEU A 98 -5.63 8.00 3.80
C LEU A 98 -4.98 6.93 4.69
N TYR A 99 -4.34 7.32 5.79
CA TYR A 99 -3.71 6.38 6.72
C TYR A 99 -4.68 5.82 7.77
N GLY A 100 -5.90 6.35 7.85
CA GLY A 100 -7.05 5.76 8.55
C GLY A 100 -7.04 5.86 10.08
N TYR A 101 -6.13 6.64 10.69
CA TYR A 101 -6.11 6.83 12.14
C TYR A 101 -6.91 8.08 12.55
N LEU A 102 -8.22 7.91 12.70
CA LEU A 102 -9.13 9.00 13.04
C LEU A 102 -9.78 8.83 14.42
N PRO A 103 -9.95 9.91 15.21
CA PRO A 103 -9.43 11.26 14.95
C PRO A 103 -7.91 11.32 15.09
N TRP A 104 -7.25 12.12 14.25
CA TRP A 104 -5.80 12.28 14.34
C TRP A 104 -5.42 12.95 15.68
N PRO A 105 -4.43 12.41 16.42
CA PRO A 105 -4.29 12.74 17.84
C PRO A 105 -3.51 14.04 18.10
N ARG A 106 -2.92 14.66 17.09
CA ARG A 106 -2.08 15.86 17.22
C ARG A 106 -2.07 16.69 15.95
N VAL A 107 -1.92 18.00 16.08
CA VAL A 107 -1.61 18.89 14.95
C VAL A 107 -0.22 18.53 14.38
N GLU A 108 -0.06 18.50 13.05
CA GLU A 108 1.26 18.38 12.43
C GLU A 108 2.02 19.71 12.52
N ARG A 109 3.34 19.65 12.63
CA ARG A 109 4.17 20.86 12.79
C ARG A 109 5.38 20.82 11.89
N ALA A 110 5.61 21.90 11.16
CA ALA A 110 6.76 22.17 10.32
C ALA A 110 7.62 23.31 10.85
N VAL A 111 8.94 23.21 10.73
CA VAL A 111 9.88 24.32 10.95
C VAL A 111 10.80 24.45 9.74
N PHE A 112 10.88 25.67 9.20
CA PHE A 112 11.72 25.99 8.05
C PHE A 112 12.97 26.74 8.50
N ASP A 113 14.12 26.07 8.51
CA ASP A 113 15.37 26.61 9.04
C ASP A 113 16.53 26.43 8.05
N ALA A 114 17.46 27.38 8.02
CA ALA A 114 18.70 27.25 7.26
C ALA A 114 19.59 26.10 7.78
N GLN A 115 19.44 25.70 9.05
CA GLN A 115 20.20 24.61 9.65
C GLN A 115 19.28 23.51 10.19
N ILE A 116 19.08 22.48 9.39
CA ILE A 116 18.37 21.26 9.78
C ILE A 116 19.34 20.10 10.07
N SER A 117 18.84 19.03 10.68
CA SER A 117 19.70 17.94 11.17
C SER A 117 20.19 17.01 10.06
N ALA A 118 19.45 16.91 8.95
CA ALA A 118 19.77 16.07 7.80
C ALA A 118 19.12 16.58 6.51
N GLY A 119 19.78 16.35 5.37
CA GLY A 119 19.17 16.50 4.05
C GLY A 119 18.73 17.93 3.69
N TRP A 120 17.68 18.00 2.87
CA TRP A 120 16.97 19.23 2.50
C TRP A 120 15.65 19.38 3.28
N MET A 121 15.05 18.25 3.61
CA MET A 121 13.89 18.08 4.46
C MET A 121 14.06 16.76 5.23
N HIS A 122 13.40 16.65 6.39
CA HIS A 122 13.26 15.39 7.10
C HIS A 122 12.04 15.38 8.02
N SER A 123 11.40 14.21 8.12
CA SER A 123 10.30 13.93 9.03
C SER A 123 10.69 14.03 10.51
N GLY A 124 9.66 14.07 11.37
CA GLY A 124 9.79 14.27 12.80
C GLY A 124 8.67 15.13 13.37
N TYR A 125 8.76 15.42 14.67
CA TYR A 125 7.88 16.39 15.31
C TYR A 125 8.68 17.43 16.09
N PRO A 126 8.98 18.60 15.48
CA PRO A 126 8.50 19.05 14.17
C PRO A 126 9.16 18.35 12.97
N PHE A 127 8.44 18.29 11.85
CA PHE A 127 9.00 18.11 10.52
C PHE A 127 9.89 19.33 10.22
N MET A 128 11.05 19.11 9.59
CA MET A 128 12.02 20.17 9.32
C MET A 128 12.29 20.27 7.82
N ALA A 129 12.33 21.51 7.31
CA ALA A 129 12.69 21.82 5.93
C ALA A 129 13.72 22.94 5.87
N HIS A 130 14.51 22.99 4.80
CA HIS A 130 15.37 24.15 4.55
C HIS A 130 14.51 25.40 4.29
N ASP A 131 14.91 26.53 4.86
CA ASP A 131 14.20 27.82 4.70
C ASP A 131 14.01 28.28 3.24
N LEU A 132 14.85 27.81 2.30
CA LEU A 132 14.72 28.07 0.86
C LEU A 132 13.45 27.47 0.24
N SER A 133 12.75 26.56 0.93
CA SER A 133 11.47 26.03 0.50
C SER A 133 10.27 26.91 0.90
N VAL A 134 10.45 27.88 1.82
CA VAL A 134 9.35 28.67 2.38
C VAL A 134 8.53 29.37 1.29
N ALA A 135 9.21 30.04 0.35
CA ALA A 135 8.54 30.81 -0.70
C ALA A 135 7.57 29.99 -1.58
N GLY A 136 7.81 28.69 -1.74
CA GLY A 136 6.89 27.78 -2.43
C GLY A 136 5.73 27.35 -1.53
N VAL A 137 6.04 26.89 -0.32
CA VAL A 137 5.09 26.31 0.64
C VAL A 137 4.05 27.33 1.13
N VAL A 138 4.45 28.60 1.29
CA VAL A 138 3.54 29.68 1.75
C VAL A 138 2.79 30.36 0.61
N ASN A 139 2.94 29.88 -0.62
CA ASN A 139 2.26 30.40 -1.79
C ASN A 139 1.15 29.43 -2.20
N VAL A 140 -0.08 29.69 -1.74
CA VAL A 140 -1.23 28.83 -2.00
C VAL A 140 -1.49 28.64 -3.50
N SER A 141 -1.32 29.66 -4.33
CA SER A 141 -1.48 29.53 -5.78
C SER A 141 -0.45 28.56 -6.35
N TYR A 142 0.82 28.67 -5.95
CA TYR A 142 1.86 27.74 -6.37
C TYR A 142 1.55 26.31 -5.92
N MET A 143 1.23 26.11 -4.63
CA MET A 143 0.91 24.80 -4.07
C MET A 143 -0.31 24.16 -4.73
N SER A 144 -1.36 24.92 -5.00
CA SER A 144 -2.57 24.43 -5.68
C SER A 144 -2.35 24.04 -7.14
N GLU A 145 -1.37 24.65 -7.82
CA GLU A 145 -1.10 24.40 -9.25
C GLU A 145 0.00 23.36 -9.46
N ASN A 146 0.96 23.27 -8.55
CA ASN A 146 2.19 22.49 -8.73
C ASN A 146 2.41 21.45 -7.64
N GLY A 147 1.79 21.61 -6.46
CA GLY A 147 2.08 20.80 -5.28
C GLY A 147 3.54 20.85 -4.84
N ASP A 148 3.88 20.02 -3.87
CA ASP A 148 5.27 19.74 -3.50
C ASP A 148 5.38 18.29 -3.04
N TRP A 149 5.86 17.41 -3.92
CA TRP A 149 6.04 15.99 -3.62
C TRP A 149 6.90 15.77 -2.36
N GLY A 150 7.93 16.58 -2.17
CA GLY A 150 8.86 16.46 -1.04
C GLY A 150 8.17 16.80 0.28
N MET A 151 7.39 17.88 0.31
CA MET A 151 6.60 18.22 1.50
C MET A 151 5.62 17.11 1.88
N PHE A 152 4.85 16.61 0.91
CA PHE A 152 3.89 15.54 1.14
C PHE A 152 4.56 14.21 1.53
N HIS A 153 5.75 13.94 1.00
CA HIS A 153 6.54 12.75 1.35
C HIS A 153 6.94 12.76 2.83
N GLU A 154 7.39 13.91 3.32
CA GLU A 154 7.88 14.05 4.68
C GLU A 154 6.75 14.10 5.72
N LEU A 155 5.61 14.68 5.35
CA LEU A 155 4.37 14.55 6.12
C LEU A 155 3.87 13.11 6.11
N GLY A 156 3.93 12.41 4.97
CA GLY A 156 3.59 10.99 4.87
C GLY A 156 4.42 10.11 5.82
N HIS A 157 5.69 10.43 6.06
CA HIS A 157 6.50 9.73 7.08
C HIS A 157 5.92 9.87 8.50
N ASN A 158 5.37 11.03 8.86
CA ASN A 158 4.72 11.22 10.16
C ASN A 158 3.42 10.41 10.29
N HIS A 159 2.83 9.99 9.17
CA HIS A 159 1.64 9.15 9.11
C HIS A 159 1.92 7.65 9.03
N GLN A 160 3.18 7.25 8.80
CA GLN A 160 3.54 5.84 8.76
C GLN A 160 3.41 5.20 10.15
N TRP A 161 2.61 4.14 10.22
CA TRP A 161 2.56 3.27 11.38
C TRP A 161 3.57 2.14 11.21
N MET A 162 4.63 2.14 12.03
CA MET A 162 5.73 1.18 11.86
C MET A 162 5.29 -0.30 11.79
N PRO A 163 4.32 -0.77 12.60
CA PRO A 163 3.79 -2.13 12.46
C PRO A 163 3.23 -2.51 11.08
N SER A 164 2.80 -1.55 10.26
CA SER A 164 2.29 -1.79 8.90
C SER A 164 3.35 -1.55 7.82
N THR A 165 4.55 -1.11 8.19
CA THR A 165 5.64 -0.81 7.25
C THR A 165 6.44 -2.07 6.94
N LEU A 166 6.37 -2.54 5.70
CA LEU A 166 7.10 -3.72 5.24
C LEU A 166 8.63 -3.51 5.22
N PRO A 167 9.42 -4.60 5.22
CA PRO A 167 10.87 -4.49 5.09
C PRO A 167 11.29 -3.72 3.83
N GLY A 168 12.09 -2.66 4.03
CA GLY A 168 12.60 -1.83 2.94
C GLY A 168 11.62 -0.79 2.39
N THR A 169 10.43 -0.62 2.98
CA THR A 169 9.39 0.28 2.45
C THR A 169 9.17 1.55 3.27
N THR A 170 10.06 1.89 4.20
CA THR A 170 10.01 3.17 4.95
C THR A 170 9.92 4.37 4.00
N GLU A 171 10.73 4.40 2.95
CA GLU A 171 10.71 5.45 1.93
C GLU A 171 9.60 5.26 0.87
N THR A 172 8.82 4.19 0.95
CA THR A 172 7.75 3.86 0.00
C THR A 172 6.38 4.20 0.56
N GLY A 173 6.08 3.75 1.78
CA GLY A 173 4.75 3.94 2.38
C GLY A 173 4.41 5.40 2.65
N CYS A 174 5.41 6.26 2.86
CA CYS A 174 5.22 7.71 2.98
C CYS A 174 4.78 8.36 1.65
N ASN A 175 5.17 7.79 0.50
CA ASN A 175 4.76 8.29 -0.81
C ASN A 175 3.28 8.03 -1.13
N PHE A 176 2.52 7.35 -0.26
CA PHE A 176 1.06 7.28 -0.42
C PHE A 176 0.46 8.69 -0.31
N ALA A 177 0.89 9.48 0.68
CA ALA A 177 0.54 10.89 0.82
C ALA A 177 0.91 11.69 -0.44
N SER A 178 2.16 11.55 -0.91
CA SER A 178 2.64 12.26 -2.10
C SER A 178 1.80 11.96 -3.32
N VAL A 179 1.50 10.69 -3.61
CA VAL A 179 0.68 10.33 -4.76
C VAL A 179 -0.74 10.86 -4.58
N TYR A 180 -1.35 10.62 -3.41
CA TYR A 180 -2.74 10.99 -3.16
C TYR A 180 -2.97 12.50 -3.25
N LEU A 181 -2.13 13.30 -2.61
CA LEU A 181 -2.27 14.76 -2.65
C LEU A 181 -1.95 15.33 -4.03
N MET A 182 -0.92 14.83 -4.73
CA MET A 182 -0.62 15.34 -6.07
C MET A 182 -1.78 15.05 -7.04
N GLU A 183 -2.35 13.85 -7.00
CA GLU A 183 -3.44 13.47 -7.91
C GLU A 183 -4.78 14.10 -7.53
N ASP A 184 -5.20 14.02 -6.27
CA ASP A 184 -6.57 14.31 -5.87
C ASP A 184 -6.74 15.74 -5.34
N LEU A 185 -5.72 16.30 -4.69
CA LEU A 185 -5.74 17.69 -4.22
C LEU A 185 -5.23 18.67 -5.28
N VAL A 186 -4.10 18.35 -5.92
CA VAL A 186 -3.45 19.25 -6.90
C VAL A 186 -3.93 18.99 -8.33
N GLY A 187 -4.27 17.73 -8.68
CA GLY A 187 -4.76 17.37 -10.01
C GLY A 187 -3.65 17.01 -11.02
N ILE A 188 -2.46 16.62 -10.56
CA ILE A 188 -1.30 16.25 -11.40
C ILE A 188 -0.59 14.99 -10.89
N GLU A 189 0.21 14.34 -11.74
CA GLU A 189 0.91 13.10 -11.38
C GLU A 189 2.14 13.32 -10.45
N GLY A 190 2.67 14.53 -10.44
CA GLY A 190 3.73 14.99 -9.54
C GLY A 190 5.15 14.55 -9.87
N HIS A 191 5.52 13.29 -9.65
CA HIS A 191 6.92 12.83 -9.76
C HIS A 191 7.15 11.90 -10.96
N ASN A 192 8.24 12.11 -11.70
CA ASN A 192 8.54 11.33 -12.91
C ASN A 192 8.64 9.81 -12.70
N ALA A 193 8.93 9.34 -11.48
CA ALA A 193 9.03 7.91 -11.20
C ALA A 193 7.67 7.19 -11.22
N VAL A 194 6.55 7.92 -11.15
CA VAL A 194 5.20 7.35 -11.30
C VAL A 194 4.70 7.39 -12.75
N ASP A 195 5.44 8.01 -13.67
CA ASP A 195 5.13 7.98 -15.12
C ASP A 195 4.88 6.54 -15.60
N PRO A 196 3.79 6.26 -16.33
CA PRO A 196 3.43 4.89 -16.72
C PRO A 196 4.51 4.17 -17.52
N ALA A 197 5.26 4.88 -18.37
CA ALA A 197 6.32 4.27 -19.17
C ALA A 197 7.55 3.95 -18.32
N GLN A 198 7.91 4.81 -17.37
CA GLN A 198 8.97 4.53 -16.40
C GLN A 198 8.61 3.37 -15.48
N ARG A 199 7.37 3.33 -14.97
CA ARG A 199 6.84 2.21 -14.19
C ARG A 199 6.92 0.91 -14.97
N ALA A 200 6.39 0.87 -16.19
CA ALA A 200 6.43 -0.32 -17.04
C ALA A 200 7.86 -0.83 -17.29
N ASN A 201 8.81 0.07 -17.55
CA ASN A 201 10.21 -0.32 -17.73
C ASN A 201 10.86 -0.84 -16.45
N ARG A 202 10.57 -0.22 -15.30
CA ARG A 202 11.06 -0.65 -14.00
C ARG A 202 10.50 -2.03 -13.62
N MET A 203 9.21 -2.26 -13.83
CA MET A 203 8.56 -3.54 -13.59
C MET A 203 9.15 -4.64 -14.48
N ARG A 204 9.28 -4.41 -15.79
CA ARG A 204 9.96 -5.37 -16.69
C ARG A 204 11.36 -5.73 -16.19
N GLY A 205 12.17 -4.74 -15.85
CA GLY A 205 13.51 -4.98 -15.32
C GLY A 205 13.54 -5.78 -14.02
N TYR A 206 12.55 -5.58 -13.14
CA TYR A 206 12.43 -6.33 -11.89
C TYR A 206 12.02 -7.80 -12.11
N PHE A 207 11.02 -8.03 -12.96
CA PHE A 207 10.55 -9.39 -13.24
C PHE A 207 11.55 -10.19 -14.10
N ASP A 208 12.27 -9.53 -15.01
CA ASP A 208 13.39 -10.14 -15.77
C ASP A 208 14.56 -10.58 -14.86
N ASP A 209 14.71 -9.95 -13.69
CA ASP A 209 15.66 -10.34 -12.64
C ASP A 209 15.11 -11.45 -11.71
N GLY A 210 13.98 -12.07 -12.08
CA GLY A 210 13.42 -13.23 -11.40
C GLY A 210 12.67 -12.90 -10.10
N SER A 211 12.07 -11.70 -10.02
CA SER A 211 11.28 -11.26 -8.85
C SER A 211 12.09 -11.24 -7.54
N ASN A 212 13.35 -10.84 -7.60
CA ASN A 212 14.23 -10.85 -6.44
C ASN A 212 13.90 -9.69 -5.49
N ILE A 213 13.16 -10.00 -4.42
CA ILE A 213 12.75 -9.03 -3.38
C ILE A 213 13.93 -8.30 -2.71
N ALA A 214 15.14 -8.85 -2.75
CA ALA A 214 16.33 -8.14 -2.23
C ALA A 214 16.71 -6.90 -3.07
N ASN A 215 16.23 -6.81 -4.31
CA ASN A 215 16.48 -5.71 -5.23
C ASN A 215 15.32 -4.69 -5.26
N TRP A 216 14.40 -4.77 -4.29
CA TRP A 216 13.29 -3.83 -4.19
C TRP A 216 13.82 -2.41 -3.94
N SER A 217 13.59 -1.53 -4.91
CA SER A 217 13.79 -0.10 -4.74
C SER A 217 12.51 0.54 -4.20
N VAL A 218 12.63 1.76 -3.67
CA VAL A 218 11.48 2.59 -3.24
C VAL A 218 10.35 2.58 -4.27
N TRP A 219 10.71 2.78 -5.54
CA TRP A 219 9.77 2.92 -6.63
C TRP A 219 9.20 1.58 -7.11
N THR A 220 10.00 0.51 -7.08
CA THR A 220 9.51 -0.84 -7.38
C THR A 220 8.52 -1.31 -6.32
N ALA A 221 8.80 -1.02 -5.05
CA ALA A 221 7.86 -1.28 -3.97
C ALA A 221 6.59 -0.44 -4.14
N LEU A 222 6.71 0.85 -4.48
CA LEU A 222 5.55 1.72 -4.70
C LEU A 222 4.64 1.18 -5.83
N ASP A 223 5.21 0.67 -6.92
CA ASP A 223 4.42 0.08 -8.02
C ASP A 223 3.50 -1.05 -7.55
N THR A 224 3.93 -1.83 -6.54
CA THR A 224 3.12 -2.92 -5.99
C THR A 224 1.83 -2.43 -5.34
N TYR A 225 1.86 -1.24 -4.72
CA TYR A 225 0.71 -0.58 -4.11
C TYR A 225 -0.10 0.22 -5.16
N LEU A 226 0.58 0.88 -6.10
CA LEU A 226 -0.09 1.67 -7.14
C LEU A 226 -0.99 0.81 -8.03
N ILE A 227 -0.57 -0.41 -8.37
CA ILE A 227 -1.43 -1.34 -9.12
C ILE A 227 -2.71 -1.68 -8.36
N ILE A 228 -2.64 -1.86 -7.04
CA ILE A 228 -3.81 -2.09 -6.19
C ILE A 228 -4.70 -0.84 -6.18
N LYS A 229 -4.10 0.34 -6.04
CA LYS A 229 -4.79 1.63 -6.08
C LYS A 229 -5.46 1.90 -7.42
N GLU A 230 -4.84 1.50 -8.53
CA GLU A 230 -5.40 1.65 -9.87
C GLU A 230 -6.63 0.76 -10.10
N GLU A 231 -6.67 -0.41 -9.47
CA GLU A 231 -7.80 -1.35 -9.56
C GLU A 231 -8.96 -0.98 -8.62
N TRP A 232 -8.66 -0.63 -7.36
CA TRP A 232 -9.68 -0.49 -6.31
C TRP A 232 -9.70 0.87 -5.59
N GLY A 233 -8.86 1.83 -5.99
CA GLY A 233 -8.67 3.08 -5.26
C GLY A 233 -7.88 2.91 -3.96
N TRP A 234 -7.82 3.97 -3.15
CA TRP A 234 -7.09 3.98 -1.88
C TRP A 234 -7.79 3.19 -0.76
N ASP A 235 -9.12 3.01 -0.83
CA ASP A 235 -9.93 2.42 0.22
C ASP A 235 -9.40 1.07 0.77
N PRO A 236 -8.99 0.08 -0.05
CA PRO A 236 -8.48 -1.18 0.50
C PRO A 236 -7.13 -1.02 1.19
N ILE A 237 -6.28 -0.10 0.71
CA ILE A 237 -4.99 0.21 1.35
C ILE A 237 -5.25 0.85 2.71
N THR A 238 -6.12 1.87 2.77
CA THR A 238 -6.53 2.51 4.03
C THR A 238 -7.12 1.52 5.02
N GLN A 239 -8.03 0.65 4.57
CA GLN A 239 -8.60 -0.41 5.41
C GLN A 239 -7.54 -1.38 5.93
N ALA A 240 -6.61 -1.81 5.08
CA ALA A 240 -5.52 -2.71 5.47
C ALA A 240 -4.57 -2.05 6.50
N LEU A 241 -4.23 -0.78 6.32
CA LEU A 241 -3.43 0.00 7.28
C LEU A 241 -4.14 0.15 8.62
N THR A 242 -5.45 0.42 8.60
CA THR A 242 -6.26 0.68 9.80
C THR A 242 -6.30 -0.51 10.76
N VAL A 243 -6.21 -1.75 10.25
CA VAL A 243 -6.21 -2.96 11.09
C VAL A 243 -5.11 -2.89 12.15
N TYR A 244 -3.92 -2.42 11.80
CA TYR A 244 -2.74 -2.41 12.65
C TYR A 244 -2.88 -1.55 13.91
N TYR A 245 -3.77 -0.56 13.92
CA TYR A 245 -4.00 0.29 15.09
C TYR A 245 -4.73 -0.42 16.22
N THR A 246 -5.45 -1.49 15.90
CA THR A 246 -6.31 -2.22 16.85
C THR A 246 -5.86 -3.66 17.08
N LEU A 247 -4.77 -4.08 16.43
CA LEU A 247 -4.20 -5.42 16.63
C LEU A 247 -3.85 -5.64 18.10
N PRO A 248 -4.23 -6.79 18.69
CA PRO A 248 -3.67 -7.23 19.95
C PRO A 248 -2.14 -7.28 19.85
N ALA A 249 -1.43 -6.90 20.92
CA ALA A 249 0.04 -6.87 20.91
C ALA A 249 0.71 -8.20 20.52
N ALA A 250 0.02 -9.34 20.69
CA ALA A 250 0.51 -10.66 20.29
C ALA A 250 0.33 -10.98 18.80
N GLU A 251 -0.50 -10.20 18.09
CA GLU A 251 -0.80 -10.34 16.66
C GLU A 251 -0.07 -9.32 15.81
N VAL A 252 0.58 -8.32 16.44
CA VAL A 252 1.43 -7.36 15.74
C VAL A 252 2.65 -8.09 15.17
N PRO A 253 2.89 -8.05 13.84
CA PRO A 253 4.02 -8.73 13.24
C PRO A 253 5.33 -8.10 13.73
N SER A 254 6.37 -8.93 13.88
CA SER A 254 7.64 -8.54 14.51
C SER A 254 8.87 -8.92 13.70
N THR A 255 8.67 -9.64 12.60
CA THR A 255 9.72 -10.06 11.66
C THR A 255 9.29 -9.73 10.25
N GLY A 256 10.26 -9.56 9.34
CA GLY A 256 9.94 -9.21 7.96
C GLY A 256 9.01 -10.20 7.26
N ASP A 257 9.17 -11.50 7.50
CA ASP A 257 8.27 -12.52 6.96
C ASP A 257 6.86 -12.37 7.53
N GLU A 258 6.71 -12.14 8.84
CA GLU A 258 5.40 -11.88 9.46
C GLU A 258 4.73 -10.63 8.89
N GLU A 259 5.49 -9.54 8.68
CA GLU A 259 5.01 -8.28 8.13
C GLU A 259 4.47 -8.47 6.69
N PHE A 260 5.22 -9.14 5.81
CA PHE A 260 4.76 -9.45 4.46
C PHE A 260 3.47 -10.28 4.45
N ASN A 261 3.40 -11.31 5.29
CA ASN A 261 2.24 -12.20 5.34
C ASN A 261 1.01 -11.50 5.94
N ALA A 262 1.18 -10.70 7.00
CA ALA A 262 0.11 -9.91 7.60
C ALA A 262 -0.47 -8.90 6.60
N TRP A 263 0.39 -8.17 5.88
CA TRP A 263 -0.05 -7.24 4.84
C TRP A 263 -0.93 -7.91 3.78
N VAL A 264 -0.49 -9.05 3.24
CA VAL A 264 -1.26 -9.78 2.22
C VAL A 264 -2.61 -10.24 2.75
N LEU A 265 -2.69 -10.70 4.01
CA LEU A 265 -3.96 -11.08 4.64
C LEU A 265 -4.90 -9.89 4.79
N HIS A 266 -4.41 -8.77 5.33
CA HIS A 266 -5.23 -7.58 5.56
C HIS A 266 -5.73 -6.98 4.25
N LEU A 267 -4.83 -6.84 3.26
CA LEU A 267 -5.21 -6.29 1.97
C LEU A 267 -6.16 -7.23 1.20
N SER A 268 -5.93 -8.54 1.24
CA SER A 268 -6.85 -9.50 0.60
C SER A 268 -8.25 -9.45 1.19
N ASN A 269 -8.35 -9.32 2.52
CA ASN A 269 -9.64 -9.14 3.18
C ASN A 269 -10.32 -7.81 2.81
N ALA A 270 -9.53 -6.74 2.64
CA ALA A 270 -10.04 -5.42 2.27
C ALA A 270 -10.52 -5.37 0.80
N THR A 271 -9.83 -6.02 -0.13
CA THR A 271 -10.25 -6.09 -1.55
C THR A 271 -11.33 -7.14 -1.79
N GLY A 272 -11.45 -8.15 -0.92
CA GLY A 272 -12.30 -9.31 -1.15
C GLY A 272 -11.72 -10.32 -2.15
N TYR A 273 -10.44 -10.17 -2.52
CA TYR A 273 -9.72 -11.08 -3.40
C TYR A 273 -8.51 -11.69 -2.70
N ASN A 274 -8.19 -12.94 -3.01
CA ASN A 274 -6.95 -13.57 -2.62
C ASN A 274 -5.79 -12.96 -3.43
N LEU A 275 -5.02 -12.08 -2.80
CA LEU A 275 -3.88 -11.41 -3.42
C LEU A 275 -2.56 -12.15 -3.18
N ALA A 276 -2.57 -13.36 -2.63
CA ALA A 276 -1.35 -14.13 -2.40
C ALA A 276 -0.60 -14.45 -3.71
N PRO A 277 -1.25 -14.88 -4.82
CA PRO A 277 -0.55 -15.07 -6.09
C PRO A 277 0.13 -13.78 -6.59
N TYR A 278 -0.58 -12.65 -6.54
CA TYR A 278 -0.06 -11.35 -6.97
C TYR A 278 1.19 -10.94 -6.16
N HIS A 279 1.14 -11.00 -4.83
CA HIS A 279 2.30 -10.63 -4.01
C HIS A 279 3.43 -11.67 -4.07
N ALA A 280 3.12 -12.95 -4.25
CA ALA A 280 4.13 -13.96 -4.51
C ALA A 280 4.87 -13.71 -5.83
N ALA A 281 4.20 -13.20 -6.86
CA ALA A 281 4.83 -12.78 -8.11
C ALA A 281 5.87 -11.67 -7.87
N TRP A 282 5.60 -10.76 -6.93
CA TRP A 282 6.57 -9.74 -6.49
C TRP A 282 7.71 -10.28 -5.61
N GLY A 283 7.73 -11.58 -5.27
CA GLY A 283 8.78 -12.21 -4.49
C GLY A 283 8.54 -12.22 -2.98
N PHE A 284 7.31 -11.96 -2.51
CA PHE A 284 7.00 -11.97 -1.08
C PHE A 284 7.18 -13.39 -0.50
N PRO A 285 7.80 -13.56 0.67
CA PRO A 285 8.03 -14.86 1.31
C PRO A 285 6.74 -15.38 1.98
N LEU A 286 5.72 -15.66 1.18
CA LEU A 286 4.41 -16.10 1.70
C LEU A 286 4.47 -17.53 2.22
N THR A 287 3.86 -17.74 3.40
CA THR A 287 3.78 -19.04 4.05
C THR A 287 2.53 -19.81 3.60
N GLN A 288 2.55 -21.14 3.77
CA GLN A 288 1.37 -21.97 3.49
C GLN A 288 0.14 -21.53 4.29
N ASN A 289 0.33 -21.08 5.54
CA ASN A 289 -0.77 -20.59 6.38
C ASN A 289 -1.49 -19.39 5.75
N THR A 290 -0.75 -18.49 5.10
CA THR A 290 -1.33 -17.33 4.40
C THR A 290 -2.17 -17.81 3.21
N HIS A 291 -1.64 -18.73 2.40
CA HIS A 291 -2.39 -19.32 1.29
C HIS A 291 -3.67 -20.01 1.77
N ASP A 292 -3.58 -20.83 2.81
CA ASP A 292 -4.70 -21.58 3.38
C ASP A 292 -5.79 -20.63 3.92
N SER A 293 -5.38 -19.55 4.58
CA SER A 293 -6.29 -18.54 5.15
C SER A 293 -7.10 -17.81 4.07
N LEU A 294 -6.58 -17.70 2.85
CA LEU A 294 -7.20 -16.92 1.76
C LEU A 294 -7.99 -17.77 0.74
N THR A 295 -8.01 -19.10 0.88
CA THR A 295 -8.69 -20.01 -0.06
C THR A 295 -10.19 -19.76 -0.25
N HIS A 296 -10.81 -19.07 0.70
CA HIS A 296 -12.23 -18.73 0.68
C HIS A 296 -12.56 -17.52 -0.23
N LEU A 297 -11.56 -16.73 -0.61
CA LEU A 297 -11.70 -15.59 -1.52
C LEU A 297 -11.40 -16.00 -2.97
N PRO A 298 -12.00 -15.38 -4.00
CA PRO A 298 -11.58 -15.56 -5.38
C PRO A 298 -10.16 -15.00 -5.62
N ILE A 299 -9.38 -15.60 -6.52
CA ILE A 299 -8.09 -15.02 -6.93
C ILE A 299 -8.33 -13.87 -7.90
N TRP A 300 -7.53 -12.81 -7.78
CA TRP A 300 -7.49 -11.73 -8.77
C TRP A 300 -6.75 -12.21 -10.02
N VAL A 301 -7.49 -12.65 -11.03
CA VAL A 301 -6.94 -13.26 -12.26
C VAL A 301 -6.83 -12.29 -13.43
N ASP A 302 -7.33 -11.07 -13.28
CA ASP A 302 -7.25 -10.00 -14.28
C ASP A 302 -6.17 -8.97 -13.94
N ASP A 303 -5.22 -9.34 -13.06
CA ASP A 303 -4.13 -8.48 -12.63
C ASP A 303 -3.21 -8.08 -13.81
N PRO A 304 -2.73 -6.82 -13.86
CA PRO A 304 -1.97 -6.31 -15.00
C PRO A 304 -0.58 -6.94 -15.14
N LEU A 305 -0.09 -7.73 -14.18
CA LEU A 305 1.17 -8.44 -14.31
C LEU A 305 1.03 -9.65 -15.23
N ARG A 306 -0.14 -10.28 -15.22
CA ARG A 306 -0.40 -11.56 -15.89
C ARG A 306 -0.18 -11.46 -17.39
N GLY A 307 0.84 -12.17 -17.86
CA GLY A 307 1.18 -12.28 -19.28
C GLY A 307 2.03 -11.14 -19.83
N GLU A 308 1.93 -9.92 -19.30
CA GLU A 308 2.81 -8.81 -19.71
C GLU A 308 4.15 -8.84 -18.96
N TYR A 309 4.12 -9.12 -17.65
CA TYR A 309 5.30 -9.05 -16.79
C TYR A 309 5.62 -10.38 -16.10
N PHE A 310 4.60 -11.17 -15.79
CA PHE A 310 4.77 -12.40 -15.02
C PHE A 310 3.88 -13.54 -15.53
N THR A 311 4.44 -14.75 -15.50
CA THR A 311 3.72 -15.98 -15.85
C THR A 311 3.35 -16.78 -14.61
N TYR A 312 2.04 -16.81 -14.33
CA TYR A 312 1.45 -17.51 -13.21
C TYR A 312 1.22 -18.98 -13.54
N GLN A 313 1.48 -19.86 -12.56
CA GLN A 313 1.02 -21.25 -12.61
C GLN A 313 -0.47 -21.33 -12.31
N ALA A 314 -1.19 -22.22 -12.99
CA ALA A 314 -2.58 -22.51 -12.64
C ALA A 314 -2.68 -23.16 -11.25
N ILE A 315 -3.84 -23.03 -10.62
CA ILE A 315 -4.18 -23.68 -9.35
C ILE A 315 -5.51 -24.40 -9.54
N LEU A 316 -5.49 -25.73 -9.51
CA LEU A 316 -6.70 -26.54 -9.50
C LEU A 316 -6.98 -27.07 -8.09
N ARG A 317 -8.25 -27.13 -7.72
CA ARG A 317 -8.72 -27.67 -6.44
C ARG A 317 -9.97 -28.51 -6.64
N ASN A 318 -10.38 -29.19 -5.56
CA ASN A 318 -11.60 -29.98 -5.52
C ASN A 318 -11.72 -31.01 -6.65
N LEU A 319 -10.60 -31.66 -7.02
CA LEU A 319 -10.59 -32.70 -8.04
C LEU A 319 -11.38 -33.92 -7.57
N GLY A 320 -12.20 -34.49 -8.44
CA GLY A 320 -13.06 -35.60 -8.09
C GLY A 320 -13.57 -36.39 -9.30
N VAL A 321 -14.26 -37.50 -9.02
CA VAL A 321 -14.92 -38.33 -10.02
C VAL A 321 -16.34 -38.61 -9.58
N ASN A 322 -17.29 -38.37 -10.49
CA ASN A 322 -18.72 -38.59 -10.30
C ASN A 322 -19.28 -39.42 -11.47
N ASN A 323 -20.55 -39.83 -11.37
CA ASN A 323 -21.28 -40.54 -12.44
C ASN A 323 -20.55 -41.80 -12.97
N THR A 324 -19.93 -42.56 -12.08
CA THR A 324 -19.16 -43.76 -12.45
C THR A 324 -20.07 -44.93 -12.81
N THR A 325 -19.95 -45.41 -14.05
CA THR A 325 -20.61 -46.61 -14.58
C THR A 325 -19.61 -47.75 -14.69
N SER A 326 -19.98 -48.86 -15.34
CA SER A 326 -19.07 -49.96 -15.63
C SER A 326 -18.10 -49.67 -16.78
N SER A 327 -18.31 -48.62 -17.56
CA SER A 327 -17.49 -48.28 -18.74
C SER A 327 -17.16 -46.80 -18.92
N SER A 328 -17.69 -45.93 -18.06
CA SER A 328 -17.40 -44.49 -18.08
C SER A 328 -17.35 -43.89 -16.68
N SER A 329 -16.74 -42.71 -16.56
CA SER A 329 -16.73 -41.89 -15.34
C SER A 329 -16.52 -40.43 -15.70
N THR A 330 -17.16 -39.52 -14.99
CA THR A 330 -17.01 -38.08 -15.19
C THR A 330 -15.99 -37.51 -14.20
N PHE A 331 -14.82 -37.12 -14.71
CA PHE A 331 -13.81 -36.41 -13.94
C PHE A 331 -14.24 -34.94 -13.80
N ASN A 332 -14.08 -34.33 -12.62
CA ASN A 332 -14.42 -32.94 -12.38
C ASN A 332 -13.32 -32.24 -11.57
N TRP A 333 -13.19 -30.94 -11.76
CA TRP A 333 -12.25 -30.09 -11.02
C TRP A 333 -12.74 -28.64 -11.00
N GLU A 334 -12.20 -27.87 -10.07
CA GLU A 334 -12.34 -26.42 -10.04
C GLU A 334 -10.99 -25.78 -10.38
N THR A 335 -10.97 -24.95 -11.41
CA THR A 335 -9.84 -24.06 -11.69
C THR A 335 -9.98 -22.82 -10.81
N TYR A 336 -9.14 -22.70 -9.80
CA TYR A 336 -9.14 -21.59 -8.84
C TYR A 336 -8.28 -20.41 -9.32
N ASP A 337 -7.11 -20.70 -9.93
CA ASP A 337 -6.33 -19.78 -10.74
C ASP A 337 -6.14 -20.41 -12.12
N ASN A 338 -6.44 -19.68 -13.19
CA ASN A 338 -6.27 -20.16 -14.55
C ASN A 338 -4.82 -20.14 -15.04
N GLY A 339 -3.90 -19.49 -14.32
CA GLY A 339 -2.52 -19.28 -14.75
C GLY A 339 -2.41 -18.33 -15.94
N THR A 340 -1.20 -18.18 -16.48
CA THR A 340 -0.96 -17.44 -17.73
C THR A 340 -0.87 -18.42 -18.89
N ASN A 341 -1.65 -18.21 -19.96
CA ASN A 341 -1.61 -19.00 -21.20
C ASN A 341 -1.50 -20.52 -20.97
N THR A 342 -2.30 -21.03 -20.02
CA THR A 342 -2.14 -22.38 -19.50
C THR A 342 -3.10 -23.34 -20.18
N SER A 343 -2.59 -24.48 -20.64
CA SER A 343 -3.39 -25.58 -21.19
C SER A 343 -3.46 -26.76 -20.22
N LEU A 344 -4.60 -27.43 -20.18
CA LEU A 344 -4.87 -28.57 -19.29
C LEU A 344 -4.91 -29.89 -20.08
N THR A 345 -4.29 -30.93 -19.53
CA THR A 345 -4.34 -32.30 -20.07
C THR A 345 -4.59 -33.29 -18.94
N ILE A 346 -5.59 -34.15 -19.07
CA ILE A 346 -5.80 -35.26 -18.14
C ILE A 346 -4.97 -36.47 -18.57
N TYR A 347 -4.34 -37.12 -17.62
CA TYR A 347 -3.66 -38.39 -17.78
C TYR A 347 -4.29 -39.41 -16.86
N TYR A 348 -4.60 -40.61 -17.37
CA TYR A 348 -5.31 -41.62 -16.61
C TYR A 348 -4.97 -43.06 -17.02
N GLY A 349 -5.10 -43.99 -16.09
CA GLY A 349 -4.77 -45.40 -16.31
C GLY A 349 -4.94 -46.28 -15.07
N PRO A 350 -4.72 -47.60 -15.18
CA PRO A 350 -4.85 -48.54 -14.05
C PRO A 350 -3.73 -48.41 -13.01
N THR A 351 -2.74 -47.57 -13.25
CA THR A 351 -1.61 -47.32 -12.36
C THR A 351 -1.29 -45.83 -12.39
N ASP A 352 -1.10 -45.22 -11.22
CA ASP A 352 -0.61 -43.85 -11.12
C ASP A 352 0.85 -43.78 -11.59
N MET A 353 1.09 -43.06 -12.67
CA MET A 353 2.43 -42.87 -13.23
C MET A 353 3.09 -41.56 -12.75
N GLY A 354 2.50 -40.88 -11.77
CA GLY A 354 3.05 -39.65 -11.23
C GLY A 354 3.10 -38.55 -12.29
N ASN A 355 4.10 -37.68 -12.17
CA ASN A 355 4.28 -36.50 -13.01
C ASN A 355 5.05 -36.82 -14.31
N GLN A 356 4.83 -37.99 -14.91
CA GLN A 356 5.55 -38.48 -16.09
C GLN A 356 4.57 -38.74 -17.25
N SER A 357 4.37 -37.76 -18.12
CA SER A 357 3.37 -37.82 -19.20
C SER A 357 3.53 -39.00 -20.17
N TRP A 358 4.75 -39.45 -20.44
CA TRP A 358 5.05 -40.46 -21.47
C TRP A 358 4.78 -41.92 -21.05
N VAL A 359 4.56 -42.19 -19.76
CA VAL A 359 4.29 -43.55 -19.24
C VAL A 359 2.82 -43.79 -18.92
N TRP A 360 1.98 -42.76 -18.95
CA TRP A 360 0.54 -42.91 -18.76
C TRP A 360 -0.10 -43.70 -19.89
N ALA A 361 -1.02 -44.60 -19.53
CA ALA A 361 -1.71 -45.45 -20.51
C ALA A 361 -2.60 -44.65 -21.46
N ASN A 362 -3.26 -43.60 -20.94
CA ASN A 362 -4.14 -42.73 -21.71
C ASN A 362 -3.95 -41.26 -21.30
N SER A 363 -4.28 -40.37 -22.23
CA SER A 363 -4.34 -38.94 -21.99
C SER A 363 -5.38 -38.28 -22.89
N ALA A 364 -5.94 -37.16 -22.45
CA ALA A 364 -6.82 -36.33 -23.28
C ALA A 364 -6.59 -34.83 -23.03
N PRO A 365 -6.58 -33.99 -24.08
CA PRO A 365 -6.55 -32.54 -23.90
C PRO A 365 -7.88 -32.07 -23.32
N LEU A 366 -7.82 -31.22 -22.30
CA LEU A 366 -8.99 -30.58 -21.69
C LEU A 366 -9.23 -29.17 -22.24
N GLY A 367 -8.23 -28.59 -22.93
CA GLY A 367 -8.30 -27.25 -23.52
C GLY A 367 -7.57 -26.21 -22.69
N ASP A 368 -7.86 -24.95 -22.96
CA ASP A 368 -7.28 -23.82 -22.23
C ASP A 368 -7.90 -23.70 -20.84
N SER A 369 -7.08 -23.33 -19.87
CA SER A 369 -7.48 -23.17 -18.47
C SER A 369 -8.39 -21.95 -18.31
N ALA A 370 -9.55 -22.14 -17.68
CA ALA A 370 -10.51 -21.09 -17.38
C ALA A 370 -11.03 -21.27 -15.95
N VAL A 371 -11.18 -20.16 -15.22
CA VAL A 371 -11.66 -20.15 -13.83
C VAL A 371 -13.07 -20.75 -13.73
N GLY A 372 -13.28 -21.55 -12.68
CA GLY A 372 -14.57 -22.17 -12.38
C GLY A 372 -14.55 -23.70 -12.49
N TRP A 373 -15.74 -24.28 -12.40
CA TRP A 373 -15.94 -25.73 -12.47
C TRP A 373 -15.88 -26.24 -13.91
N SER A 374 -15.20 -27.36 -14.09
CA SER A 374 -15.12 -28.07 -15.37
C SER A 374 -15.20 -29.58 -15.15
N ASP A 375 -15.61 -30.29 -16.19
CA ASP A 375 -15.70 -31.75 -16.18
C ASP A 375 -15.28 -32.37 -17.52
N TYR A 376 -14.94 -33.65 -17.48
CA TYR A 376 -14.56 -34.45 -18.64
C TYR A 376 -15.02 -35.90 -18.47
N GLU A 377 -15.81 -36.40 -19.41
CA GLU A 377 -16.24 -37.80 -19.42
C GLU A 377 -15.14 -38.70 -20.01
N ILE A 378 -14.65 -39.62 -19.19
CA ILE A 378 -13.76 -40.70 -19.61
C ILE A 378 -14.63 -41.90 -19.98
N THR A 379 -14.48 -42.42 -21.19
CA THR A 379 -15.21 -43.59 -21.69
C THR A 379 -14.26 -44.74 -22.05
N GLY A 380 -14.80 -45.95 -22.24
CA GLY A 380 -14.01 -47.13 -22.60
C GLY A 380 -13.26 -47.77 -21.43
N LEU A 381 -13.71 -47.52 -20.20
CA LEU A 381 -13.16 -48.13 -19.00
C LEU A 381 -13.60 -49.60 -18.88
N SER A 382 -12.79 -50.41 -18.21
CA SER A 382 -13.16 -51.78 -17.85
C SER A 382 -13.99 -51.79 -16.57
N SER A 383 -14.96 -52.69 -16.45
CA SER A 383 -15.78 -52.84 -15.23
C SER A 383 -14.95 -53.38 -14.06
N ASP A 384 -15.38 -53.11 -12.83
CA ASP A 384 -14.74 -53.58 -11.60
C ASP A 384 -13.23 -53.30 -11.53
N SER A 385 -12.79 -52.17 -12.10
CA SER A 385 -11.38 -51.82 -12.28
C SER A 385 -11.07 -50.48 -11.64
N THR A 386 -9.98 -50.42 -10.88
CA THR A 386 -9.48 -49.18 -10.28
C THR A 386 -8.62 -48.40 -11.28
N TYR A 387 -8.91 -47.10 -11.41
CA TYR A 387 -8.17 -46.15 -12.22
C TYR A 387 -7.61 -45.02 -11.38
N TYR A 388 -6.53 -44.43 -11.87
CA TYR A 388 -5.87 -43.24 -11.34
C TYR A 388 -5.89 -42.16 -12.41
N ALA A 389 -5.99 -40.90 -12.01
CA ALA A 389 -5.85 -39.75 -12.89
C ALA A 389 -5.11 -38.59 -12.23
N ARG A 390 -4.45 -37.80 -13.07
CA ARG A 390 -3.86 -36.50 -12.75
C ARG A 390 -4.17 -35.50 -13.86
N ILE A 391 -4.30 -34.22 -13.51
CA ILE A 391 -4.34 -33.14 -14.49
C ILE A 391 -2.96 -32.48 -14.53
N LYS A 392 -2.43 -32.28 -15.73
CA LYS A 392 -1.24 -31.48 -16.00
C LYS A 392 -1.67 -30.12 -16.55
N ALA A 393 -1.33 -29.06 -15.86
CA ALA A 393 -1.41 -27.69 -16.35
C ALA A 393 -0.04 -27.30 -16.92
N SER A 394 -0.01 -26.80 -18.15
CA SER A 394 1.24 -26.49 -18.85
C SER A 394 1.21 -25.06 -19.38
N ASN A 395 2.24 -24.28 -19.06
CA ASN A 395 2.50 -22.95 -19.63
C ASN A 395 3.99 -22.82 -20.00
N GLU A 396 4.43 -21.62 -20.37
CA GLU A 396 5.83 -21.37 -20.75
C GLU A 396 6.83 -21.60 -19.61
N ASN A 397 6.40 -21.45 -18.35
CA ASN A 397 7.24 -21.68 -17.16
C ASN A 397 7.31 -23.16 -16.75
N GLY A 398 6.52 -24.04 -17.37
CA GLY A 398 6.59 -25.48 -17.18
C GLY A 398 5.26 -26.13 -16.85
N ASP A 399 5.35 -27.28 -16.17
CA ASP A 399 4.22 -28.17 -15.89
C ASP A 399 3.92 -28.23 -14.38
N THR A 400 2.67 -27.98 -14.01
CA THR A 400 2.13 -28.23 -12.67
C THR A 400 1.15 -29.40 -12.72
N TRP A 401 1.26 -30.33 -11.77
CA TRP A 401 0.46 -31.56 -11.73
C TRP A 401 -0.46 -31.60 -10.52
N PHE A 402 -1.72 -31.97 -10.76
CA PHE A 402 -2.78 -32.05 -9.75
C PHE A 402 -3.30 -33.48 -9.61
N GLY A 403 -3.53 -33.92 -8.37
CA GLY A 403 -3.91 -35.30 -8.03
C GLY A 403 -2.83 -36.01 -7.19
N PRO A 404 -2.85 -37.35 -7.12
CA PRO A 404 -3.69 -38.26 -7.90
C PRO A 404 -5.11 -38.35 -7.34
N ILE A 405 -6.06 -38.56 -8.23
CA ILE A 405 -7.41 -39.04 -7.89
C ILE A 405 -7.49 -40.51 -8.31
N ASN A 406 -8.11 -41.35 -7.48
CA ASN A 406 -8.39 -42.74 -7.83
C ASN A 406 -9.87 -43.06 -7.64
N TRP A 407 -10.39 -43.95 -8.47
CA TRP A 407 -11.79 -44.41 -8.42
C TRP A 407 -11.89 -45.83 -8.97
N THR A 408 -13.00 -46.52 -8.70
CA THR A 408 -13.27 -47.87 -9.23
C THR A 408 -14.57 -47.87 -10.00
N THR A 409 -14.55 -48.42 -11.22
CA THR A 409 -15.75 -48.56 -12.06
C THR A 409 -16.76 -49.53 -11.45
N SER A 410 -18.04 -49.31 -11.75
CA SER A 410 -19.11 -50.16 -11.25
C SER A 410 -19.06 -51.57 -11.88
N SER A 411 -19.62 -52.55 -11.19
CA SER A 411 -19.87 -53.87 -11.77
C SER A 411 -20.88 -53.80 -12.91
N ASN A 412 -20.72 -54.65 -13.92
CA ASN A 412 -21.67 -54.79 -15.03
C ASN A 412 -23.05 -55.32 -14.62
#